data_AF-X0X912-F1
#
_entry.id   AF-X0X912-F1
#
_cell.length_a   1.000
_cell.length_b   1.000
_cell.length_c   1.000
_cell.angle_alpha   90.00
_cell.angle_beta   90.00
_cell.angle_gamma   90.00
#
_symmetry.space_group_name_H-M   'P 1'
#
loop_
_entity.id
_entity.type
_entity.pdbx_description
1 polymer ?
#
loop_
_entity_poly.entity_id
_entity_poly.type
_entity_poly.pdbx_seq_one_letter_code
_entity_poly.pdbx_strand_id
1 'polypeptide(L)'
;KRLRRAREVRGQPPLPKGYGVPGRSEVRGSGGAEFDAALLSSDDKHILASLQDAIRDCTESLEKYRFNDAAHALYEFIWHKYCDWYVEYSKDVLYGDDAARREQVLKVMHYVFSNAIRLLHPMMPFVTEELWHAMGYNEVMNDECGVRNGKSKAGSIMTADWPVVLGEETLLRWGIDKNVVDYVNEKHELVRAGRILRADYGIMPTKKIDYFIKPDSPDFSKMLTEDKDSLVTLLRASNLSIDTDFKPQSAMP
;
A
#
# COMPACT_ATOMS: atom_id res chain seq x y z
N LYS A 1 -71.08 -25.60 24.60
CA LYS A 1 -70.84 -24.82 25.85
C LYS A 1 -69.53 -25.30 26.48
N ARG A 2 -68.67 -24.37 26.92
CA ARG A 2 -67.32 -24.51 27.54
C ARG A 2 -66.15 -24.45 26.55
N LEU A 3 -65.74 -23.26 26.12
CA LEU A 3 -64.91 -22.23 26.79
C LEU A 3 -63.41 -22.61 26.85
N ARG A 4 -62.70 -22.11 25.84
CA ARG A 4 -61.24 -21.88 25.83
C ARG A 4 -60.87 -20.95 26.99
N ARG A 5 -59.93 -21.35 27.85
CA ARG A 5 -59.22 -20.44 28.76
C ARG A 5 -57.85 -20.15 28.18
N ALA A 6 -57.66 -18.90 27.77
CA ALA A 6 -56.37 -18.29 27.53
C ALA A 6 -55.57 -18.26 28.85
N ARG A 7 -54.30 -18.67 28.77
CA ARG A 7 -53.32 -18.46 29.82
C ARG A 7 -52.38 -17.37 29.33
N GLU A 8 -52.61 -16.14 29.80
CA GLU A 8 -51.66 -15.04 29.66
C GLU A 8 -50.40 -15.38 30.46
N VAL A 9 -49.27 -15.47 29.75
CA VAL A 9 -47.94 -15.41 30.36
C VAL A 9 -47.39 -14.03 30.04
N ARG A 10 -47.22 -13.21 31.07
CA ARG A 10 -46.63 -11.87 30.98
C ARG A 10 -45.14 -11.97 30.65
N GLY A 11 -44.74 -11.28 29.58
CA GLY A 11 -43.55 -10.42 29.53
C GLY A 11 -42.17 -11.07 29.65
N GLN A 12 -41.61 -11.47 28.51
CA GLN A 12 -40.17 -11.38 28.26
C GLN A 12 -39.97 -10.35 27.14
N PRO A 13 -39.15 -9.29 27.33
CA PRO A 13 -38.87 -8.37 26.23
C PRO A 13 -38.14 -9.13 25.11
N PRO A 14 -38.49 -8.90 23.83
CA PRO A 14 -37.78 -9.55 22.74
C PRO A 14 -36.32 -9.10 22.73
N LEU A 15 -35.41 -10.06 22.64
CA LEU A 15 -34.00 -9.80 22.32
C LEU A 15 -33.94 -8.95 21.03
N PRO A 16 -33.03 -7.96 20.94
CA PRO A 16 -32.90 -7.16 19.74
C PRO A 16 -32.63 -8.09 18.56
N LYS A 17 -33.49 -8.00 17.53
CA LYS A 17 -33.27 -8.67 16.24
C LYS A 17 -31.86 -8.33 15.78
N GLY A 18 -31.10 -9.38 15.48
CA GLY A 18 -29.67 -9.31 15.20
C GLY A 18 -29.32 -8.24 14.18
N TYR A 19 -28.10 -7.70 14.33
CA TYR A 19 -27.42 -6.95 13.29
C TYR A 19 -27.41 -7.81 12.02
N GLY A 20 -28.36 -7.55 11.13
CA GLY A 20 -28.34 -8.09 9.79
C GLY A 20 -27.11 -7.51 9.10
N VAL A 21 -26.26 -8.39 8.58
CA VAL A 21 -25.23 -8.02 7.61
C VAL A 21 -25.96 -7.23 6.51
N PRO A 22 -25.59 -5.97 6.23
CA PRO A 22 -26.20 -5.22 5.15
C PRO A 22 -26.02 -6.03 3.87
N GLY A 23 -27.13 -6.34 3.21
CA GLY A 23 -27.11 -7.02 1.92
C GLY A 23 -26.27 -6.23 0.92
N ARG A 24 -25.58 -6.96 0.02
CA ARG A 24 -24.87 -6.43 -1.15
C ARG A 24 -25.71 -5.38 -1.86
N SER A 25 -25.55 -4.11 -1.47
CA SER A 25 -25.94 -2.98 -2.27
C SER A 25 -24.87 -2.83 -3.34
N GLU A 26 -25.29 -2.79 -4.60
CA GLU A 26 -24.45 -2.47 -5.75
C GLU A 26 -23.47 -1.35 -5.38
N VAL A 27 -22.18 -1.68 -5.42
CA VAL A 27 -21.07 -0.76 -5.15
C VAL A 27 -21.07 0.26 -6.28
N ARG A 28 -21.85 1.34 -6.11
CA ARG A 28 -21.68 2.55 -6.91
C ARG A 28 -20.28 3.06 -6.62
N GLY A 29 -19.43 3.11 -7.65
CA GLY A 29 -18.02 3.46 -7.56
C GLY A 29 -17.77 4.62 -6.58
N SER A 30 -17.05 4.31 -5.51
CA SER A 30 -16.50 5.32 -4.61
C SER A 30 -15.58 6.22 -5.41
N GLY A 31 -15.85 7.53 -5.44
CA GLY A 31 -14.90 8.52 -5.95
C GLY A 31 -13.65 8.53 -5.07
N GLY A 32 -12.68 7.69 -5.42
CA GLY A 32 -11.38 7.60 -4.76
C GLY A 32 -10.38 8.58 -5.35
N ALA A 33 -9.19 8.66 -4.71
CA ALA A 33 -8.02 9.36 -5.26
C ALA A 33 -7.87 9.09 -6.75
N GLU A 34 -7.89 10.13 -7.57
CA GLU A 34 -7.60 10.01 -9.00
C GLU A 34 -6.13 10.35 -9.19
N PHE A 35 -5.39 9.40 -9.76
CA PHE A 35 -3.96 9.54 -10.05
C PHE A 35 -3.75 9.64 -11.54
N ASP A 36 -2.89 10.55 -11.97
CA ASP A 36 -2.37 10.53 -13.34
C ASP A 36 -1.46 9.30 -13.53
N ALA A 37 -1.95 8.33 -14.29
CA ALA A 37 -1.23 7.09 -14.60
C ALA A 37 0.11 7.34 -15.31
N ALA A 38 0.27 8.46 -16.02
CA ALA A 38 1.51 8.81 -16.69
C ALA A 38 2.59 9.31 -15.71
N LEU A 39 2.19 9.81 -14.54
CA LEU A 39 3.11 10.29 -13.50
C LEU A 39 3.40 9.26 -12.40
N LEU A 40 2.73 8.11 -12.43
CA LEU A 40 2.97 6.99 -11.50
C LEU A 40 4.16 6.15 -11.96
N SER A 41 5.16 6.01 -11.09
CA SER A 41 6.24 5.05 -11.32
C SER A 41 5.79 3.60 -11.10
N SER A 42 6.64 2.65 -11.49
CA SER A 42 6.49 1.23 -11.15
C SER A 42 6.32 1.04 -9.63
N ASP A 43 7.13 1.74 -8.83
CA ASP A 43 7.10 1.69 -7.36
C ASP A 43 5.79 2.26 -6.77
N ASP A 44 5.24 3.33 -7.34
CA ASP A 44 3.93 3.87 -6.91
C ASP A 44 2.79 2.88 -7.19
N LYS A 45 2.81 2.28 -8.38
CA LYS A 45 1.83 1.27 -8.79
C LYS A 45 1.89 0.05 -7.87
N HIS A 46 3.09 -0.38 -7.49
CA HIS A 46 3.31 -1.50 -6.58
C HIS A 46 2.78 -1.23 -5.17
N ILE A 47 3.02 -0.05 -4.59
CA ILE A 47 2.51 0.25 -3.24
C ILE A 47 0.97 0.38 -3.23
N LEU A 48 0.38 0.93 -4.30
CA LEU A 48 -1.07 1.02 -4.46
C LEU A 48 -1.71 -0.37 -4.58
N ALA A 49 -1.08 -1.30 -5.30
CA ALA A 49 -1.49 -2.70 -5.36
C ALA A 49 -1.34 -3.39 -4.00
N SER A 50 -0.18 -3.24 -3.34
CA SER A 50 0.10 -3.82 -2.03
C SER A 50 -0.88 -3.35 -0.95
N LEU A 51 -1.36 -2.10 -1.04
CA LEU A 51 -2.41 -1.58 -0.17
C LEU A 51 -3.72 -2.34 -0.35
N GLN A 52 -4.08 -2.72 -1.58
CA GLN A 52 -5.31 -3.48 -1.82
C GLN A 52 -5.26 -4.85 -1.15
N ASP A 53 -4.09 -5.50 -1.20
CA ASP A 53 -3.85 -6.77 -0.51
C ASP A 53 -3.97 -6.59 1.01
N ALA A 54 -3.36 -5.55 1.57
CA ALA A 54 -3.46 -5.26 3.00
C ALA A 54 -4.90 -4.97 3.47
N ILE A 55 -5.67 -4.19 2.68
CA ILE A 55 -7.09 -3.93 2.97
C ILE A 55 -7.88 -5.24 2.99
N ARG A 56 -7.69 -6.09 1.98
CA ARG A 56 -8.39 -7.38 1.86
C ARG A 56 -8.06 -8.29 3.03
N ASP A 57 -6.78 -8.52 3.28
CA ASP A 57 -6.30 -9.49 4.27
C ASP A 57 -6.67 -9.05 5.70
N CYS A 58 -6.55 -7.75 6.00
CA CYS A 58 -6.99 -7.19 7.27
C CYS A 58 -8.51 -7.33 7.46
N THR A 59 -9.29 -6.94 6.44
CA THR A 59 -10.76 -6.98 6.50
C THR A 59 -11.25 -8.42 6.70
N GLU A 60 -10.75 -9.37 5.91
CA GLU A 60 -11.11 -10.78 6.06
C GLU A 60 -10.73 -11.36 7.42
N SER A 61 -9.58 -10.97 7.95
CA SER A 61 -9.11 -11.43 9.27
C SER A 61 -10.01 -10.90 10.38
N LEU A 62 -10.40 -9.62 10.33
CA LEU A 62 -11.32 -9.02 11.28
C LEU A 62 -12.73 -9.62 11.20
N GLU A 63 -13.25 -9.88 10.00
CA GLU A 63 -14.54 -10.56 9.81
C GLU A 63 -14.56 -11.97 10.42
N LYS A 64 -13.40 -12.65 10.43
CA LYS A 64 -13.20 -13.97 11.04
C LYS A 64 -12.77 -13.89 12.51
N TYR A 65 -12.77 -12.70 13.12
CA TYR A 65 -12.34 -12.43 14.50
C TYR A 65 -10.88 -12.82 14.81
N ARG A 66 -10.01 -12.83 13.78
CA ARG A 66 -8.58 -13.15 13.90
C ARG A 66 -7.75 -11.88 14.01
N PHE A 67 -7.82 -11.22 15.17
CA PHE A 67 -7.12 -9.95 15.41
C PHE A 67 -5.60 -10.06 15.28
N ASN A 68 -5.01 -11.21 15.62
CA ASN A 68 -3.58 -11.45 15.45
C ASN A 68 -3.16 -11.45 13.97
N ASP A 69 -3.92 -12.14 13.13
CA ASP A 69 -3.66 -12.21 11.69
C ASP A 69 -3.85 -10.83 11.04
N ALA A 70 -4.89 -10.08 11.45
CA ALA A 70 -5.11 -8.71 11.00
C ALA A 70 -3.94 -7.79 11.37
N ALA A 71 -3.46 -7.87 12.61
CA ALA A 71 -2.32 -7.06 13.06
C ALA A 71 -1.03 -7.43 12.32
N HIS A 72 -0.79 -8.73 12.08
CA HIS A 72 0.37 -9.19 11.35
C HIS A 72 0.34 -8.74 9.87
N ALA A 73 -0.80 -8.85 9.19
CA ALA A 73 -0.95 -8.37 7.82
C ALA A 73 -0.65 -6.86 7.70
N LEU A 74 -1.13 -6.05 8.64
CA LEU A 74 -0.81 -4.61 8.66
C LEU A 74 0.65 -4.32 9.00
N TYR A 75 1.26 -5.12 9.88
CA TYR A 75 2.68 -5.00 10.18
C TYR A 75 3.53 -5.29 8.93
N GLU A 76 3.26 -6.39 8.22
CA GLU A 76 3.93 -6.74 6.97
C GLU A 76 3.79 -5.63 5.93
N PHE A 77 2.60 -5.05 5.79
CA PHE A 77 2.37 -3.94 4.86
C PHE A 77 3.12 -2.66 5.26
N ILE A 78 2.89 -2.15 6.47
CA ILE A 78 3.42 -0.86 6.90
C ILE A 78 4.94 -0.92 6.99
N TRP A 79 5.50 -1.97 7.59
CA TRP A 79 6.93 -2.05 7.79
C TRP A 79 7.65 -2.50 6.52
N HIS A 80 7.25 -3.66 5.97
CA HIS A 80 8.03 -4.37 4.95
C HIS A 80 7.63 -4.02 3.51
N LYS A 81 6.57 -3.24 3.28
CA LYS A 81 6.20 -2.72 1.96
C LYS A 81 6.29 -1.19 1.92
N TYR A 82 5.67 -0.50 2.87
CA TYR A 82 5.62 0.95 2.87
C TYR A 82 6.93 1.58 3.36
N CYS A 83 7.37 1.30 4.59
CA CYS A 83 8.56 1.93 5.17
C CYS A 83 9.88 1.46 4.53
N ASP A 84 10.11 0.14 4.44
CA ASP A 84 11.38 -0.41 3.95
C ASP A 84 11.66 -0.09 2.47
N TRP A 85 10.59 0.09 1.67
CA TRP A 85 10.70 0.28 0.23
C TRP A 85 10.11 1.60 -0.24
N TYR A 86 8.79 1.79 -0.13
CA TYR A 86 8.14 2.93 -0.78
C TYR A 86 8.62 4.29 -0.26
N VAL A 87 8.79 4.43 1.07
CA VAL A 87 9.35 5.65 1.67
C VAL A 87 10.78 5.87 1.20
N GLU A 88 11.59 4.82 1.08
CA GLU A 88 12.97 4.93 0.60
C GLU A 88 13.03 5.36 -0.87
N TYR A 89 12.19 4.78 -1.75
CA TYR A 89 12.08 5.18 -3.15
C TYR A 89 11.62 6.63 -3.33
N SER A 90 10.70 7.06 -2.48
CA SER A 90 10.10 8.38 -2.58
C SER A 90 11.10 9.50 -2.27
N LYS A 91 12.20 9.23 -1.55
CA LYS A 91 13.16 10.27 -1.14
C LYS A 91 13.76 11.02 -2.32
N ASP A 92 14.24 10.32 -3.33
CA ASP A 92 14.89 10.95 -4.49
C ASP A 92 13.92 11.86 -5.24
N VAL A 93 12.66 11.43 -5.35
CA VAL A 93 11.59 12.23 -5.96
C VAL A 93 11.23 13.44 -5.10
N LEU A 94 11.11 13.26 -3.78
CA LEU A 94 10.74 14.32 -2.85
C LEU A 94 11.79 15.43 -2.79
N TYR A 95 13.06 15.08 -2.92
CA TYR A 95 14.19 16.02 -2.93
C TYR A 95 14.65 16.45 -4.33
N GLY A 96 14.13 15.83 -5.39
CA GLY A 96 14.46 16.16 -6.78
C GLY A 96 13.67 17.36 -7.31
N ASP A 97 13.98 17.86 -8.51
CA ASP A 97 13.47 19.15 -9.02
C ASP A 97 12.11 19.07 -9.76
N ASP A 98 11.60 17.87 -10.04
CA ASP A 98 10.33 17.69 -10.75
C ASP A 98 9.12 17.89 -9.81
N ALA A 99 8.54 19.08 -9.87
CA ALA A 99 7.39 19.46 -9.04
C ALA A 99 6.14 18.60 -9.29
N ALA A 100 5.87 18.22 -10.55
CA ALA A 100 4.68 17.44 -10.89
C ALA A 100 4.81 16.00 -10.37
N ARG A 101 5.99 15.40 -10.53
CA ARG A 101 6.30 14.08 -9.98
C ARG A 101 6.29 14.10 -8.45
N ARG A 102 6.82 15.15 -7.82
CA ARG A 102 6.78 15.33 -6.36
C ARG A 102 5.36 15.40 -5.82
N GLU A 103 4.50 16.20 -6.45
CA GLU A 103 3.09 16.33 -6.05
C GLU A 103 2.37 14.99 -6.15
N GLN A 104 2.62 14.23 -7.23
CA GLN A 104 2.04 12.90 -7.42
C GLN A 104 2.47 11.92 -6.33
N VAL A 105 3.76 11.85 -5.98
CA VAL A 105 4.24 10.99 -4.89
C VAL A 105 3.60 11.37 -3.56
N LEU A 106 3.51 12.68 -3.25
CA LEU A 106 2.87 13.13 -2.02
C LEU A 106 1.39 12.69 -1.97
N LYS A 107 0.65 12.81 -3.08
CA LYS A 107 -0.73 12.32 -3.17
C LYS A 107 -0.83 10.81 -2.90
N VAL A 108 0.05 10.00 -3.50
CA VAL A 108 0.10 8.55 -3.26
C VAL A 108 0.44 8.25 -1.80
N MET A 109 1.45 8.92 -1.23
CA MET A 109 1.83 8.75 0.18
C MET A 109 0.68 9.09 1.13
N HIS A 110 -0.03 10.20 0.91
CA HIS A 110 -1.20 10.59 1.71
C HIS A 110 -2.33 9.57 1.59
N TYR A 111 -2.65 9.14 0.37
CA TYR A 111 -3.68 8.13 0.13
C TYR A 111 -3.35 6.81 0.83
N VAL A 112 -2.14 6.30 0.66
CA VAL A 112 -1.70 5.04 1.29
C VAL A 112 -1.70 5.16 2.81
N PHE A 113 -1.12 6.24 3.34
CA PHE A 113 -1.02 6.45 4.79
C PHE A 113 -2.39 6.59 5.45
N SER A 114 -3.30 7.39 4.85
CA SER A 114 -4.68 7.57 5.35
C SER A 114 -5.46 6.25 5.43
N ASN A 115 -5.30 5.36 4.43
CA ASN A 115 -5.91 4.04 4.48
C ASN A 115 -5.24 3.15 5.55
N ALA A 116 -3.90 3.14 5.61
CA ALA A 116 -3.15 2.33 6.55
C ALA A 116 -3.51 2.64 8.03
N ILE A 117 -3.58 3.91 8.40
CA ILE A 117 -3.92 4.29 9.79
C ILE A 117 -5.39 4.01 10.14
N ARG A 118 -6.30 4.04 9.16
CA ARG A 118 -7.70 3.60 9.35
C ARG A 118 -7.80 2.10 9.61
N LEU A 119 -7.06 1.29 8.87
CA LEU A 119 -6.97 -0.16 9.10
C LEU A 119 -6.36 -0.48 10.47
N LEU A 120 -5.37 0.31 10.90
CA LEU A 120 -4.64 0.10 12.16
C LEU A 120 -5.40 0.58 13.41
N HIS A 121 -6.38 1.48 13.23
CA HIS A 121 -7.10 2.12 14.33
C HIS A 121 -7.75 1.15 15.34
N PRO A 122 -8.35 0.01 14.94
CA PRO A 122 -8.91 -0.95 15.89
C PRO A 122 -7.87 -1.56 16.86
N MET A 123 -6.58 -1.55 16.49
CA MET A 123 -5.49 -2.09 17.30
C MET A 123 -4.74 -0.99 18.05
N MET A 124 -4.56 0.18 17.44
CA MET A 124 -3.74 1.27 17.98
C MET A 124 -4.50 2.62 17.98
N PRO A 125 -5.59 2.74 18.75
CA PRO A 125 -6.56 3.83 18.58
C PRO A 125 -5.99 5.21 18.89
N PHE A 126 -5.18 5.35 19.94
CA PHE A 126 -4.70 6.65 20.39
C PHE A 126 -3.67 7.29 19.44
N VAL A 127 -2.69 6.50 18.97
CA VAL A 127 -1.65 7.02 18.07
C VAL A 127 -2.20 7.27 16.67
N THR A 128 -3.11 6.41 16.18
CA THR A 128 -3.74 6.62 14.87
C THR A 128 -4.70 7.80 14.88
N GLU A 129 -5.37 8.08 16.00
CA GLU A 129 -6.15 9.31 16.18
C GLU A 129 -5.23 10.54 16.13
N GLU A 130 -4.17 10.61 16.94
CA GLU A 130 -3.22 11.73 16.89
C GLU A 130 -2.66 11.96 15.49
N LEU A 131 -2.22 10.91 14.80
CA LEU A 131 -1.74 11.00 13.42
C LEU A 131 -2.82 11.48 12.44
N TRP A 132 -4.07 11.08 12.63
CA TRP A 132 -5.18 11.52 11.79
C TRP A 132 -5.40 13.04 11.88
N HIS A 133 -5.32 13.61 13.09
CA HIS A 133 -5.39 15.06 13.32
C HIS A 133 -4.13 15.77 12.81
N ALA A 134 -2.94 15.24 13.12
CA ALA A 134 -1.67 15.85 12.71
C ALA A 134 -1.51 15.95 11.19
N MET A 135 -2.09 15.00 10.45
CA MET A 135 -2.08 14.99 8.98
C MET A 135 -3.23 15.80 8.35
N GLY A 136 -4.13 16.39 9.16
CA GLY A 136 -5.26 17.18 8.67
C GLY A 136 -6.39 16.36 8.04
N TYR A 137 -6.39 15.02 8.21
CA TYR A 137 -7.43 14.16 7.66
C TYR A 137 -8.77 14.30 8.39
N ASN A 138 -8.74 14.90 9.56
CA ASN A 138 -9.90 15.25 10.36
C ASN A 138 -10.72 16.42 9.80
N GLU A 139 -10.10 17.25 8.95
CA GLU A 139 -10.78 18.38 8.33
C GLU A 139 -11.52 17.92 7.08
N VAL A 140 -12.65 18.57 6.77
CA VAL A 140 -13.34 18.36 5.50
C VAL A 140 -12.48 18.98 4.40
N MET A 141 -11.52 18.21 3.92
CA MET A 141 -10.68 18.62 2.81
C MET A 141 -11.57 18.78 1.56
N ASN A 142 -11.55 19.96 0.95
CA ASN A 142 -11.98 20.16 -0.43
C ASN A 142 -10.91 19.57 -1.36
N ASP A 143 -10.75 18.26 -1.25
CA ASP A 143 -10.45 17.27 -2.28
C ASP A 143 -9.64 17.66 -3.53
N GLU A 144 -8.33 17.72 -3.36
CA GLU A 144 -7.38 17.38 -4.44
C GLU A 144 -6.74 15.98 -4.23
N CYS A 145 -7.05 15.30 -3.11
CA CYS A 145 -6.49 14.00 -2.74
C CYS A 145 -7.48 12.82 -2.90
N GLY A 146 -8.64 13.06 -3.52
CA GLY A 146 -9.76 12.14 -3.74
C GLY A 146 -10.29 11.43 -2.51
N VAL A 147 -10.34 12.13 -1.38
CA VAL A 147 -11.15 11.79 -0.21
C VAL A 147 -12.43 12.63 -0.23
N ARG A 148 -13.29 12.45 -1.24
CA ARG A 148 -14.71 12.81 -1.14
C ARG A 148 -15.61 11.60 -1.28
N ASN A 149 -16.29 11.32 -0.19
CA ASN A 149 -17.74 11.25 -0.27
C ASN A 149 -18.38 11.96 0.93
N GLY A 150 -19.29 12.89 0.59
CA GLY A 150 -20.32 13.52 1.42
C GLY A 150 -20.06 13.79 2.89
N LYS A 151 -19.90 15.07 3.28
CA LYS A 151 -19.99 15.54 4.68
C LYS A 151 -19.39 14.53 5.67
N SER A 152 -18.09 14.21 5.54
CA SER A 152 -17.50 13.29 6.49
C SER A 152 -17.67 13.90 7.88
N LYS A 153 -18.20 13.12 8.82
CA LYS A 153 -18.09 13.42 10.24
C LYS A 153 -16.62 13.30 10.67
N ALA A 154 -15.63 13.79 9.92
CA ALA A 154 -14.24 13.42 10.13
C ALA A 154 -13.60 14.12 11.34
N GLY A 155 -14.36 14.52 12.37
CA GLY A 155 -13.73 14.95 13.63
C GLY A 155 -12.85 13.86 14.26
N SER A 156 -13.13 12.56 14.02
CA SER A 156 -12.31 11.46 14.54
C SER A 156 -12.22 10.30 13.56
N ILE A 157 -11.05 9.68 13.49
CA ILE A 157 -10.77 8.49 12.67
C ILE A 157 -11.68 7.31 13.03
N MET A 158 -12.17 7.22 14.28
CA MET A 158 -13.11 6.19 14.74
C MET A 158 -14.43 6.20 13.95
N THR A 159 -14.78 7.35 13.36
CA THR A 159 -16.00 7.53 12.55
C THR A 159 -15.73 7.63 11.06
N ALA A 160 -14.48 7.47 10.63
CA ALA A 160 -14.09 7.47 9.23
C ALA A 160 -14.54 6.17 8.54
N ASP A 161 -14.77 6.25 7.23
CA ASP A 161 -15.16 5.08 6.45
C ASP A 161 -14.03 4.05 6.42
N TRP A 162 -14.40 2.78 6.57
CA TRP A 162 -13.46 1.67 6.43
C TRP A 162 -12.92 1.60 5.00
N PRO A 163 -11.60 1.42 4.79
CA PRO A 163 -11.03 1.23 3.46
C PRO A 163 -11.66 0.05 2.70
N VAL A 164 -11.88 0.22 1.40
CA VAL A 164 -12.46 -0.81 0.53
C VAL A 164 -11.50 -1.10 -0.61
N VAL A 165 -11.38 -2.40 -0.94
CA VAL A 165 -10.57 -2.87 -2.06
C VAL A 165 -11.10 -2.28 -3.37
N LEU A 166 -10.21 -1.68 -4.15
CA LEU A 166 -10.54 -1.13 -5.46
C LEU A 166 -10.84 -2.22 -6.48
N GLY A 167 -11.74 -1.93 -7.42
CA GLY A 167 -12.02 -2.81 -8.54
C GLY A 167 -10.85 -2.85 -9.54
N GLU A 168 -10.74 -3.97 -10.27
CA GLU A 168 -9.69 -4.18 -11.28
C GLU A 168 -9.68 -3.08 -12.35
N GLU A 169 -10.84 -2.56 -12.75
CA GLU A 169 -10.94 -1.46 -13.72
C GLU A 169 -10.20 -0.20 -13.25
N THR A 170 -10.32 0.17 -11.98
CA THR A 170 -9.62 1.34 -11.41
C THR A 170 -8.12 1.11 -11.38
N LEU A 171 -7.67 -0.08 -10.99
CA LEU A 171 -6.25 -0.42 -10.97
C LEU A 171 -5.65 -0.37 -12.38
N LEU A 172 -6.34 -0.94 -13.37
CA LEU A 172 -5.91 -0.88 -14.77
C LEU A 172 -5.88 0.55 -15.32
N ARG A 173 -6.83 1.42 -14.92
CA ARG A 173 -6.81 2.85 -15.27
C ARG A 173 -5.55 3.57 -14.75
N TRP A 174 -5.02 3.15 -13.60
CA TRP A 174 -3.75 3.67 -13.06
C TRP A 174 -2.52 2.96 -13.65
N GLY A 175 -2.72 2.04 -14.59
CA GLY A 175 -1.65 1.23 -15.19
C GLY A 175 -1.07 0.20 -14.22
N ILE A 176 -1.84 -0.23 -13.23
CA ILE A 176 -1.47 -1.29 -12.30
C ILE A 176 -1.94 -2.61 -12.89
N ASP A 177 -1.00 -3.43 -13.32
CA ASP A 177 -1.22 -4.80 -13.76
C ASP A 177 -0.27 -5.76 -13.03
N LYS A 178 -0.49 -7.06 -13.25
CA LYS A 178 0.33 -8.09 -12.63
C LYS A 178 1.81 -8.01 -13.03
N ASN A 179 2.12 -7.63 -14.26
CA ASN A 179 3.50 -7.57 -14.74
C ASN A 179 4.29 -6.47 -14.01
N VAL A 180 3.67 -5.31 -13.77
CA VAL A 180 4.30 -4.22 -13.00
C VAL A 180 4.54 -4.64 -11.54
N VAL A 181 3.58 -5.34 -10.92
CA VAL A 181 3.71 -5.82 -9.54
C VAL A 181 4.83 -6.87 -9.44
N ASP A 182 4.85 -7.84 -10.35
CA ASP A 182 5.87 -8.90 -10.40
C ASP A 182 7.26 -8.30 -10.66
N TYR A 183 7.37 -7.34 -11.59
CA TYR A 183 8.61 -6.61 -11.87
C TYR A 183 9.19 -5.94 -10.61
N VAL A 184 8.38 -5.20 -9.85
CA VAL A 184 8.86 -4.51 -8.64
C VAL A 184 9.23 -5.51 -7.54
N ASN A 185 8.52 -6.64 -7.43
CA ASN A 185 8.94 -7.72 -6.53
C ASN A 185 10.31 -8.29 -6.90
N GLU A 186 10.58 -8.54 -8.18
CA GLU A 186 11.89 -9.00 -8.66
C GLU A 186 12.98 -7.93 -8.46
N LYS A 187 12.66 -6.66 -8.68
CA LYS A 187 13.52 -5.51 -8.36
C LYS A 187 13.90 -5.49 -6.88
N HIS A 188 12.97 -5.78 -5.97
CA HIS A 188 13.26 -5.88 -4.54
C HIS A 188 14.23 -7.02 -4.22
N GLU A 189 14.02 -8.20 -4.81
CA GLU A 189 14.91 -9.34 -4.63
C GLU A 189 16.32 -9.06 -5.17
N LEU A 190 16.42 -8.40 -6.33
CA LEU A 190 17.69 -7.94 -6.90
C LEU A 190 18.43 -6.99 -5.95
N VAL A 191 17.73 -6.00 -5.38
CA VAL A 191 18.34 -5.06 -4.41
C VAL A 191 18.76 -5.79 -3.14
N ARG A 192 17.94 -6.73 -2.63
CA ARG A 192 18.30 -7.57 -1.47
C ARG A 192 19.54 -8.39 -1.76
N ALA A 193 19.61 -9.08 -2.89
CA ALA A 193 20.76 -9.86 -3.30
C ALA A 193 22.03 -8.99 -3.40
N GLY A 194 21.92 -7.79 -3.97
CA GLY A 194 23.03 -6.84 -4.05
C GLY A 194 23.53 -6.35 -2.68
N ARG A 195 22.62 -6.20 -1.70
CA ARG A 195 22.96 -5.83 -0.31
C ARG A 195 23.56 -7.00 0.48
N ILE A 196 23.08 -8.23 0.25
CA ILE A 196 23.64 -9.45 0.86
C ILE A 196 25.05 -9.68 0.35
N LEU A 197 25.26 -9.66 -0.97
CA LEU A 197 26.58 -9.81 -1.60
C LEU A 197 27.58 -8.82 -0.99
N ARG A 198 27.16 -7.57 -0.84
CA ARG A 198 27.99 -6.55 -0.23
C ARG A 198 28.41 -6.89 1.21
N ALA A 199 27.49 -7.44 2.01
CA ALA A 199 27.76 -7.87 3.38
C ALA A 199 28.71 -9.07 3.42
N ASP A 200 28.51 -10.05 2.54
CA ASP A 200 29.34 -11.27 2.45
C ASP A 200 30.81 -10.94 2.16
N TYR A 201 31.06 -9.95 1.32
CA TYR A 201 32.41 -9.45 1.01
C TYR A 201 32.92 -8.37 1.99
N GLY A 202 32.20 -8.10 3.08
CA GLY A 202 32.62 -7.14 4.12
C GLY A 202 32.73 -5.69 3.64
N ILE A 203 31.96 -5.29 2.62
CA ILE A 203 32.07 -3.99 1.96
C ILE A 203 31.16 -2.94 2.59
N MET A 204 31.73 -1.86 3.14
CA MET A 204 30.99 -0.62 3.50
C MET A 204 29.73 -0.90 4.33
N PRO A 205 28.77 0.00 4.58
CA PRO A 205 27.63 0.19 3.66
C PRO A 205 27.62 1.53 2.95
N THR A 206 28.54 2.43 3.29
CA THR A 206 28.68 3.76 2.69
C THR A 206 29.55 3.80 1.42
N LYS A 207 30.44 2.82 1.25
CA LYS A 207 31.35 2.74 0.08
C LYS A 207 30.58 2.53 -1.23
N LYS A 208 30.69 3.43 -2.20
CA LYS A 208 30.07 3.19 -3.50
C LYS A 208 30.84 2.12 -4.29
N ILE A 209 30.14 1.22 -4.96
CA ILE A 209 30.72 0.13 -5.77
C ILE A 209 30.03 0.02 -7.13
N ASP A 210 30.73 -0.54 -8.12
CA ASP A 210 30.15 -0.77 -9.44
C ASP A 210 29.34 -2.05 -9.44
N TYR A 211 28.13 -1.99 -9.97
CA TYR A 211 27.23 -3.12 -10.14
C TYR A 211 27.04 -3.42 -11.63
N PHE A 212 27.12 -4.71 -11.98
CA PHE A 212 26.78 -5.23 -13.29
C PHE A 212 25.57 -6.14 -13.15
N ILE A 213 24.49 -5.79 -13.84
CA ILE A 213 23.24 -6.55 -13.83
C ILE A 213 23.07 -7.17 -15.21
N LYS A 214 22.86 -8.49 -15.22
CA LYS A 214 22.53 -9.24 -16.42
C LYS A 214 21.06 -9.65 -16.38
N PRO A 215 20.17 -9.00 -17.16
CA PRO A 215 18.77 -9.39 -17.23
C PRO A 215 18.61 -10.72 -17.99
N ASP A 216 17.68 -11.57 -17.53
CA ASP A 216 17.31 -12.79 -18.24
C ASP A 216 16.26 -12.55 -19.34
N SER A 217 15.58 -11.40 -19.30
CA SER A 217 14.54 -11.01 -20.26
C SER A 217 14.78 -9.61 -20.85
N PRO A 218 14.56 -9.41 -22.16
CA PRO A 218 14.61 -8.09 -22.79
C PRO A 218 13.61 -7.08 -22.20
N ASP A 219 12.44 -7.55 -21.74
CA ASP A 219 11.42 -6.68 -21.17
C ASP A 219 11.85 -6.17 -19.79
N PHE A 220 12.43 -7.05 -18.96
CA PHE A 220 13.02 -6.69 -17.69
C PHE A 220 14.17 -5.68 -17.86
N SER A 221 15.00 -5.86 -18.90
CA SER A 221 16.09 -4.94 -19.22
C SER A 221 15.61 -3.51 -19.47
N LYS A 222 14.48 -3.34 -20.19
CA LYS A 222 13.90 -2.01 -20.46
C LYS A 222 13.42 -1.34 -19.17
N MET A 223 12.63 -2.06 -18.36
CA MET A 223 12.10 -1.52 -17.10
C MET A 223 13.22 -1.19 -16.10
N LEU A 224 14.24 -2.04 -16.00
CA LEU A 224 15.43 -1.76 -15.17
C LEU A 224 16.19 -0.52 -15.64
N THR A 225 16.22 -0.26 -16.95
CA THR A 225 16.89 0.91 -17.52
C THR A 225 16.13 2.19 -17.18
N GLU A 226 14.79 2.15 -17.17
CA GLU A 226 13.94 3.25 -16.73
C GLU A 226 14.12 3.54 -15.23
N ASP A 227 14.24 2.51 -14.41
CA ASP A 227 14.43 2.62 -12.95
C ASP A 227 15.90 2.73 -12.50
N LYS A 228 16.82 3.01 -13.43
CA LYS A 228 18.26 2.97 -13.17
C LYS A 228 18.68 3.87 -12.00
N ASP A 229 18.14 5.08 -11.93
CA ASP A 229 18.50 6.06 -10.89
C ASP A 229 18.07 5.56 -9.50
N SER A 230 16.87 5.01 -9.41
CA SER A 230 16.33 4.39 -8.20
C SER A 230 17.21 3.22 -7.70
N LEU A 231 17.67 2.37 -8.63
CA LEU A 231 18.57 1.26 -8.32
C LEU A 231 19.95 1.72 -7.85
N VAL A 232 20.51 2.76 -8.48
CA VAL A 232 21.81 3.34 -8.09
C VAL A 232 21.75 3.84 -6.65
N THR A 233 20.68 4.52 -6.25
CA THR A 233 20.49 5.00 -4.88
C THR A 233 20.38 3.83 -3.89
N LEU A 234 19.50 2.87 -4.17
CA LEU A 234 19.23 1.76 -3.23
C LEU A 234 20.39 0.78 -3.03
N LEU A 235 21.19 0.56 -4.07
CA LEU A 235 22.40 -0.27 -4.01
C LEU A 235 23.63 0.52 -3.57
N ARG A 236 23.54 1.86 -3.47
CA ARG A 236 24.68 2.77 -3.32
C ARG A 236 25.76 2.47 -4.37
N ALA A 237 25.33 2.39 -5.62
CA ALA A 237 26.22 2.14 -6.73
C ALA A 237 27.05 3.38 -7.10
N SER A 238 28.28 3.18 -7.54
CA SER A 238 29.08 4.20 -8.24
C SER A 238 28.61 4.26 -9.70
N ASN A 239 28.63 3.11 -10.37
CA ASN A 239 28.08 2.91 -11.69
C ASN A 239 27.18 1.67 -11.68
N LEU A 240 26.10 1.72 -12.46
CA LEU A 240 25.22 0.60 -12.72
C LEU A 240 25.18 0.33 -14.22
N SER A 241 25.66 -0.85 -14.61
CA SER A 241 25.67 -1.32 -16.00
C SER A 241 24.67 -2.46 -16.16
N ILE A 242 23.70 -2.28 -17.04
CA ILE A 242 22.70 -3.28 -17.39
C ILE A 242 23.07 -3.79 -18.78
N ASP A 243 23.49 -5.05 -18.87
CA ASP A 243 23.96 -5.65 -20.12
C ASP A 243 23.58 -7.13 -20.18
N THR A 244 22.78 -7.49 -21.19
CA THR A 244 22.31 -8.86 -21.44
C THR A 244 23.45 -9.79 -21.87
N ASP A 245 24.49 -9.25 -22.49
CA ASP A 245 25.63 -10.00 -23.03
C ASP A 245 26.86 -9.97 -22.12
N PHE A 246 26.73 -9.41 -20.91
CA PHE A 246 27.85 -9.30 -19.97
C PHE A 246 28.50 -10.65 -19.69
N LYS A 247 29.83 -10.71 -19.89
CA LYS A 247 30.68 -11.84 -19.54
C LYS A 247 31.69 -11.39 -18.48
N PRO A 248 31.73 -12.05 -17.30
CA PRO A 248 32.70 -11.69 -16.27
C PRO A 248 34.13 -11.93 -16.76
N GLN A 249 35.04 -10.98 -16.50
CA GLN A 249 36.44 -11.04 -16.96
C GLN A 249 37.27 -12.14 -16.27
N SER A 250 36.83 -12.66 -15.11
CA SER A 250 37.27 -13.94 -14.56
C SER A 250 36.19 -14.52 -13.65
N ALA A 251 36.25 -15.83 -13.37
CA ALA A 251 35.49 -16.39 -12.25
C ALA A 251 35.88 -15.61 -10.98
N MET A 252 34.88 -15.10 -10.25
CA MET A 252 35.14 -14.55 -8.92
C MET A 252 35.77 -15.66 -8.06
N PRO A 253 36.80 -15.36 -7.26
CA PRO A 253 37.38 -16.32 -6.32
C PRO A 253 36.36 -16.79 -5.28
#